data_AF-A0AAW3FH11-F1
#
_entry.id   AF-A0AAW3FH11-F1
#
_cell.length_a   1.000
_cell.length_b   1.000
_cell.length_c   1.000
_cell.angle_alpha   90.00
_cell.angle_beta   90.00
_cell.angle_gamma   90.00
#
_symmetry.space_group_name_H-M   'P 1'
#
loop_
_entity.id
_entity.type
_entity.pdbx_description
1 polymer ?
#
loop_
_entity_poly.entity_id
_entity_poly.type
_entity_poly.pdbx_seq_one_letter_code
_entity_poly.pdbx_strand_id
1 'polypeptide(L)'
;MVYYDYIWDSLSLVAGAIIVYRIAKKGRTPLRFFSLCVGCLMVILAVMAMIVGKYHGINAVLFGIVFFIFTYRDKNKPSPGLTIDYSWHIGGYFAGIMAIAYGLVRFFE
;
A
#
# COMPACT_ATOMS: atom_id res chain seq x y z
N MET A 1 2.98 -10.76 17.84
CA MET A 1 3.01 -9.39 17.32
C MET A 1 4.13 -9.19 16.30
N VAL A 2 5.38 -9.52 16.62
CA VAL A 2 6.55 -9.37 15.71
C VAL A 2 6.34 -9.98 14.31
N TYR A 3 5.76 -11.19 14.20
CA TYR A 3 5.52 -11.83 12.90
C TYR A 3 4.50 -11.08 12.01
N TYR A 4 3.48 -10.47 12.62
CA TYR A 4 2.46 -9.70 11.88
C TYR A 4 3.01 -8.34 11.42
N ASP A 5 3.91 -7.73 12.19
CA ASP A 5 4.60 -6.49 11.80
C ASP A 5 5.40 -6.70 10.49
N TYR A 6 6.17 -7.80 10.40
CA TYR A 6 6.95 -8.12 9.19
C TYR A 6 6.10 -8.43 7.96
N ILE A 7 4.90 -9.00 8.13
CA ILE A 7 3.98 -9.27 7.01
C ILE A 7 3.56 -7.95 6.35
N TRP A 8 3.15 -6.97 7.15
CA TRP A 8 2.72 -5.67 6.64
C TRP A 8 3.87 -4.87 6.04
N ASP A 9 5.06 -4.93 6.64
CA ASP A 9 6.24 -4.28 6.08
C ASP A 9 6.66 -4.90 4.74
N SER A 10 6.59 -6.24 4.62
CA SER A 10 6.92 -6.94 3.37
C SER A 10 5.91 -6.60 2.27
N LEU A 11 4.62 -6.54 2.61
CA LEU A 11 3.56 -6.12 1.70
C LEU A 11 3.76 -4.66 1.23
N SER A 12 4.14 -3.76 2.16
CA SER A 12 4.47 -2.36 1.85
C SER A 12 5.66 -2.27 0.90
N LEU A 13 6.71 -3.03 1.13
CA LEU A 13 7.90 -3.06 0.28
C LEU A 13 7.56 -3.54 -1.14
N VAL A 14 6.82 -4.64 -1.27
CA VAL A 14 6.40 -5.19 -2.57
C VAL A 14 5.49 -4.21 -3.32
N ALA A 15 4.51 -3.61 -2.64
CA ALA A 15 3.63 -2.64 -3.27
C ALA A 15 4.37 -1.38 -3.73
N GLY A 16 5.25 -0.83 -2.88
CA GLY A 16 6.10 0.30 -3.24
C GLY A 16 6.95 0.01 -4.48
N ALA A 17 7.58 -1.17 -4.53
CA ALA A 17 8.38 -1.60 -5.69
C ALA A 17 7.56 -1.73 -6.97
N ILE A 18 6.36 -2.31 -6.91
CA ILE A 18 5.45 -2.42 -8.06
C ILE A 18 5.04 -1.05 -8.59
N ILE A 19 4.76 -0.09 -7.69
CA ILE A 19 4.39 1.29 -8.06
C ILE A 19 5.55 1.96 -8.80
N VAL A 20 6.76 1.90 -8.24
CA VAL A 20 7.97 2.47 -8.85
C VAL A 20 8.22 1.84 -10.22
N TYR A 21 8.17 0.51 -10.33
CA TYR A 21 8.38 -0.21 -11.59
C TYR A 21 7.34 0.18 -12.66
N ARG A 22 6.05 0.20 -12.31
CA ARG A 22 4.97 0.56 -13.26
C ARG A 22 5.09 1.99 -13.76
N ILE A 23 5.51 2.92 -12.90
CA ILE A 23 5.69 4.33 -13.30
C ILE A 23 6.93 4.50 -14.16
N ALA A 24 8.06 3.89 -13.76
CA ALA A 24 9.30 3.92 -14.53
C ALA A 24 9.11 3.42 -15.97
N LYS A 25 8.27 2.39 -16.15
CA LYS A 25 8.00 1.78 -17.47
C LYS A 25 7.12 2.64 -18.39
N LYS A 26 6.30 3.58 -17.90
CA LYS A 26 5.18 4.15 -18.68
C LYS A 26 5.29 5.63 -19.07
N GLY A 27 6.43 6.30 -18.89
CA GLY A 27 6.66 7.70 -19.32
C GLY A 27 6.10 8.76 -18.35
N ARG A 28 6.57 10.02 -18.51
CA ARG A 28 6.49 11.09 -17.52
C ARG A 28 5.21 11.94 -17.62
N THR A 29 4.39 11.91 -16.57
CA THR A 29 3.34 12.92 -16.31
C THR A 29 3.47 13.43 -14.86
N PRO A 30 3.10 14.67 -14.55
CA PRO A 30 3.32 15.28 -13.23
C PRO A 30 2.65 14.51 -12.07
N LEU A 31 1.45 13.97 -12.28
CA LEU A 31 0.78 13.10 -11.30
C LEU A 31 1.54 11.80 -11.00
N ARG A 32 2.36 11.32 -11.94
CA ARG A 32 3.15 10.10 -11.77
C ARG A 32 4.44 10.35 -10.98
N PHE A 33 5.01 11.55 -11.04
CA PHE A 33 6.15 11.89 -10.18
C PHE A 33 5.76 11.86 -8.70
N PHE A 34 4.58 12.41 -8.35
CA PHE A 34 4.06 12.33 -6.99
C PHE A 34 3.87 10.88 -6.54
N SER A 35 3.26 10.03 -7.40
CA SER A 35 3.09 8.61 -7.09
C SER A 35 4.41 7.83 -7.02
N LEU A 36 5.45 8.26 -7.73
CA LEU A 36 6.78 7.66 -7.67
C LEU A 36 7.49 8.04 -6.37
N CYS A 37 7.41 9.31 -5.95
CA CYS A 37 7.89 9.74 -4.64
C CYS A 37 7.21 8.97 -3.51
N VAL A 38 5.89 8.81 -3.56
CA VAL A 38 5.13 8.03 -2.56
C VAL A 38 5.57 6.56 -2.55
N GLY A 39 5.76 5.95 -3.72
CA GLY A 39 6.27 4.57 -3.83
C GLY A 39 7.68 4.41 -3.24
N CYS A 40 8.60 5.33 -3.54
CA CYS A 40 9.93 5.33 -2.95
C CYS A 40 9.91 5.52 -1.44
N LEU A 41 9.08 6.43 -0.92
CA LEU A 41 8.90 6.65 0.51
C LEU A 41 8.37 5.40 1.22
N MET A 42 7.42 4.67 0.62
CA MET A 42 6.94 3.39 1.16
C MET A 42 8.06 2.36 1.29
N VAL A 43 8.88 2.19 0.25
CA VAL A 43 9.99 1.23 0.27
C VAL A 43 11.01 1.61 1.35
N ILE A 44 11.37 2.89 1.43
CA ILE A 44 12.33 3.38 2.43
C ILE A 44 11.78 3.18 3.85
N LEU A 45 10.51 3.53 4.09
CA LEU A 45 9.89 3.37 5.40
C LEU A 45 9.73 1.90 5.80
N ALA A 46 9.39 1.01 4.86
CA ALA A 46 9.31 -0.42 5.12
C ALA A 46 10.68 -1.03 5.48
N VAL A 47 11.73 -0.68 4.73
CA VAL A 47 13.10 -1.13 5.02
C VAL A 47 13.57 -0.59 6.36
N MET A 48 13.33 0.70 6.65
CA MET A 48 13.66 1.31 7.94
C MET A 48 12.90 0.63 9.09
N ALA A 49 11.62 0.28 8.91
CA ALA A 49 10.85 -0.41 9.92
C ALA A 49 11.40 -1.81 10.22
N MET A 50 11.78 -2.56 9.17
CA MET A 50 12.40 -3.88 9.33
C MET A 50 13.76 -3.85 10.02
N ILE A 51 14.58 -2.82 9.74
CA ILE A 51 15.94 -2.69 10.31
C ILE A 51 15.89 -2.16 11.75
N VAL A 52 15.09 -1.14 12.02
CA VAL A 52 15.05 -0.45 13.31
C VAL A 52 14.08 -1.13 14.30
N GLY A 53 13.15 -1.95 13.80
CA GLY A 53 12.11 -2.58 14.62
C GLY A 53 11.12 -1.56 15.21
N LYS A 54 10.99 -0.40 14.57
CA LYS A 54 10.13 0.72 14.99
C LYS A 54 9.36 1.23 13.79
N TYR A 55 8.27 1.95 14.03
CA TYR A 55 7.43 2.57 12.98
C TYR A 55 6.60 1.60 12.11
N HIS A 56 6.50 0.32 12.49
CA HIS A 56 5.62 -0.67 11.85
C HIS A 56 4.19 -0.17 11.69
N GLY A 57 3.64 0.49 12.73
CA GLY A 57 2.30 1.06 12.68
C GLY A 57 2.15 2.16 11.63
N ILE A 58 3.12 3.09 11.55
CA ILE A 58 3.11 4.17 10.56
C ILE A 58 3.20 3.59 9.14
N ASN A 59 4.07 2.61 8.92
CA ASN A 59 4.20 1.95 7.62
C ASN A 59 2.91 1.21 7.22
N ALA A 60 2.24 0.54 8.15
CA ALA A 60 0.97 -0.14 7.90
C ALA A 60 -0.17 0.82 7.53
N VAL A 61 -0.29 1.97 8.23
CA VAL A 61 -1.27 3.01 7.87
C VAL A 61 -0.99 3.55 6.48
N LEU A 62 0.28 3.85 6.18
CA LEU A 62 0.69 4.42 4.91
C LEU A 62 0.46 3.44 3.75
N PHE A 63 0.76 2.16 3.96
CA PHE A 63 0.40 1.07 3.04
C PHE A 63 -1.11 1.05 2.78
N GLY A 64 -1.93 1.06 3.83
CA GLY A 64 -3.39 1.03 3.69
C GLY A 64 -3.94 2.21 2.88
N ILE A 65 -3.48 3.44 3.15
CA ILE A 65 -3.89 4.65 2.41
C ILE A 65 -3.54 4.54 0.92
N VAL A 66 -2.31 4.12 0.62
CA VAL A 66 -1.86 3.96 -0.78
C VAL A 66 -2.68 2.88 -1.49
N PHE A 67 -2.92 1.76 -0.81
CA PHE A 67 -3.73 0.67 -1.33
C PHE A 67 -5.18 1.11 -1.62
N PHE A 68 -5.75 1.96 -0.76
CA PHE A 68 -7.03 2.61 -0.98
C PHE A 68 -7.05 3.51 -2.22
N ILE A 69 -6.02 4.34 -2.42
CA ILE A 69 -5.92 5.22 -3.59
C ILE A 69 -5.82 4.39 -4.88
N PHE A 70 -5.03 3.33 -4.88
CA PHE A 70 -4.91 2.43 -6.04
C PHE A 70 -6.22 1.72 -6.34
N THR A 71 -6.87 1.17 -5.32
CA THR A 71 -8.18 0.54 -5.44
C THR A 71 -9.22 1.56 -5.94
N TYR A 72 -9.26 2.78 -5.39
CA TYR A 72 -10.17 3.81 -5.86
C TYR A 72 -9.92 4.25 -7.32
N ARG A 73 -8.66 4.36 -7.75
CA ARG A 73 -8.34 4.71 -9.16
C ARG A 73 -8.69 3.59 -10.14
N ASP A 74 -8.73 2.34 -9.68
CA ASP A 74 -9.12 1.20 -10.53
C ASP A 74 -10.61 1.20 -10.89
N LYS A 75 -11.47 1.79 -10.02
CA LYS A 75 -12.91 2.01 -10.30
C LYS A 75 -13.22 2.93 -11.49
N ASN A 76 -12.23 3.68 -12.01
CA ASN A 76 -12.42 4.49 -13.23
C ASN A 76 -12.33 3.65 -14.52
N LYS A 77 -12.14 2.33 -14.40
CA LYS A 77 -12.35 1.37 -15.48
C LYS A 77 -13.82 0.91 -15.46
N PRO A 78 -14.43 0.59 -16.61
CA PRO A 78 -15.82 0.12 -16.64
C PRO A 78 -15.98 -1.02 -15.63
N SER A 79 -17.01 -0.91 -14.77
CA SER A 79 -17.28 -1.85 -13.69
C SER A 79 -17.16 -3.27 -14.23
N PRO A 80 -16.25 -4.12 -13.72
CA PRO A 80 -16.48 -5.54 -13.86
C PRO A 80 -17.86 -5.75 -13.22
N GLY A 81 -18.73 -6.56 -13.82
CA GLY A 81 -20.01 -6.91 -13.20
C GLY A 81 -19.79 -7.61 -11.85
N LEU A 82 -20.76 -8.40 -11.41
CA LEU A 82 -20.60 -9.33 -10.28
C LEU A 82 -19.65 -10.49 -10.66
N THR A 83 -18.42 -10.17 -11.05
CA THR A 83 -17.37 -11.06 -11.54
C THR A 83 -16.25 -11.13 -10.51
N ILE A 84 -15.35 -12.11 -10.64
CA ILE A 84 -14.18 -12.31 -9.74
C ILE A 84 -13.35 -11.03 -9.53
N ASP A 85 -13.23 -10.19 -10.57
CA ASP A 85 -12.58 -8.89 -10.47
C ASP A 85 -13.24 -7.95 -9.45
N TYR A 86 -14.55 -7.98 -9.30
CA TYR A 86 -15.29 -7.19 -8.29
C TYR A 86 -15.03 -7.70 -6.87
N SER A 87 -14.94 -9.03 -6.68
CA SER A 87 -14.55 -9.63 -5.40
C SER A 87 -13.11 -9.26 -5.02
N TRP A 88 -12.18 -9.25 -5.97
CA TRP A 88 -10.81 -8.77 -5.75
C TRP A 88 -10.79 -7.28 -5.41
N HIS A 89 -11.69 -6.51 -6.02
CA HIS A 89 -11.84 -5.08 -5.77
C HIS A 89 -12.29 -4.77 -4.33
N ILE A 90 -13.30 -5.51 -3.84
CA ILE A 90 -13.79 -5.42 -2.46
C ILE A 90 -12.73 -5.95 -1.48
N GLY A 91 -12.09 -7.07 -1.81
CA GLY A 91 -10.97 -7.60 -1.02
C GLY A 91 -9.84 -6.58 -0.88
N GLY A 92 -9.61 -5.78 -1.92
CA GLY A 92 -8.67 -4.66 -1.91
C GLY A 92 -8.99 -3.61 -0.84
N TYR A 93 -10.26 -3.20 -0.77
CA TYR A 93 -10.72 -2.27 0.26
C TYR A 93 -10.61 -2.86 1.67
N PHE A 94 -11.01 -4.12 1.86
CA PHE A 94 -10.87 -4.80 3.16
C PHE A 94 -9.41 -4.87 3.62
N ALA A 95 -8.48 -5.24 2.74
CA ALA A 95 -7.06 -5.27 3.07
C ALA A 95 -6.52 -3.88 3.47
N GLY A 96 -6.96 -2.81 2.78
CA GLY A 96 -6.61 -1.43 3.13
C GLY A 96 -7.15 -1.01 4.50
N ILE A 97 -8.41 -1.34 4.82
CA ILE A 97 -9.04 -1.04 6.11
C ILE A 97 -8.30 -1.78 7.24
N MET A 98 -8.01 -3.07 7.04
CA MET A 98 -7.30 -3.88 8.04
C MET A 98 -5.88 -3.37 8.29
N ALA A 99 -5.18 -2.91 7.25
CA ALA A 99 -3.85 -2.31 7.39
C ALA A 99 -3.88 -1.00 8.19
N ILE A 100 -4.87 -0.13 7.93
CA ILE A 100 -5.06 1.12 8.68
C ILE A 100 -5.43 0.83 10.14
N ALA A 101 -6.38 -0.08 10.37
CA ALA A 101 -6.79 -0.47 11.71
C ALA A 101 -5.61 -1.08 12.49
N TYR A 102 -4.83 -1.96 11.87
CA TYR A 102 -3.62 -2.52 12.47
C TYR A 102 -2.60 -1.44 12.84
N GLY A 103 -2.33 -0.53 11.91
CA GLY A 103 -1.37 0.54 12.14
C GLY A 103 -1.81 1.54 13.22
N LEU A 104 -3.11 1.81 13.33
CA LEU A 104 -3.70 2.62 14.40
C LEU A 104 -3.60 1.92 15.76
N VAL A 105 -3.99 0.65 15.86
CA VAL A 105 -3.88 -0.12 17.11
C VAL A 105 -2.44 -0.13 17.61
N ARG A 106 -1.48 -0.34 16.71
CA ARG A 106 -0.03 -0.31 17.03
C ARG A 106 0.52 1.06 17.41
N PHE A 107 -0.20 2.14 17.09
CA PHE A 107 0.19 3.49 17.48
C PHE A 107 -0.24 3.83 18.91
N PHE A 108 -1.31 3.19 19.41
CA PHE A 108 -1.83 3.36 20.77
C PHE A 108 -1.29 2.33 21.78
N GLU A 109 -0.42 1.42 21.33
CA GLU A 109 0.20 0.35 22.10
C GLU A 109 1.68 0.67 22.36
#